data_AF-A0A7C7TS19-F1
#
_entry.id   AF-A0A7C7TS19-F1
#
_cell.length_a   1.000
_cell.length_b   1.000
_cell.length_c   1.000
_cell.angle_alpha   90.00
_cell.angle_beta   90.00
_cell.angle_gamma   90.00
#
_symmetry.space_group_name_H-M   'P 1'
#
loop_
_entity.id
_entity.type
_entity.pdbx_description
1 polymer ?
#
loop_
_entity_poly.entity_id
_entity_poly.type
_entity_poly.pdbx_seq_one_letter_code
_entity_poly.pdbx_strand_id
1 'polypeptide(L)'
;MRSQRYRFVGGGTAVSVSERQRKHGVSPKDALFDMLKDPGQRTNIIDQHPEVAEKMRAAYNKFWKEARPLMVNESAPMSKTRPFHVWYAEQMKNSGIPQWKAPKL
;
A
#
# COMPACT_ATOMS: atom_id res chain seq x y z
N MET A 1 12.28 -10.77 10.34
CA MET A 1 12.38 -9.51 11.11
C MET A 1 12.75 -8.40 10.12
N ARG A 2 11.87 -7.41 9.85
CA ARG A 2 12.22 -6.30 8.93
C ARG A 2 13.24 -5.40 9.63
N SER A 3 14.51 -5.46 9.23
CA SER A 3 15.64 -4.78 9.89
C SER A 3 15.87 -3.34 9.42
N GLN A 4 14.91 -2.72 8.74
CA GLN A 4 15.13 -1.40 8.16
C GLN A 4 14.83 -0.31 9.20
N ARG A 5 15.90 0.36 9.66
CA ARG A 5 15.86 1.47 10.60
C ARG A 5 15.03 2.64 10.09
N TYR A 6 15.04 2.90 8.79
CA TYR A 6 14.32 4.03 8.19
C TYR A 6 13.16 3.55 7.34
N ARG A 7 12.03 4.26 7.45
CA ARG A 7 10.87 4.12 6.57
C ARG A 7 10.66 5.43 5.82
N PHE A 8 10.70 5.35 4.50
CA PHE A 8 10.33 6.45 3.61
C PHE A 8 8.88 6.31 3.16
N VAL A 9 8.15 7.42 3.18
CA VAL A 9 6.78 7.55 2.71
C VAL A 9 6.75 8.72 1.73
N GLY A 10 6.52 8.45 0.45
CA GLY A 10 6.61 9.45 -0.61
C GLY A 10 7.07 8.84 -1.94
N GLY A 11 7.44 9.69 -2.89
CA GLY A 11 8.01 9.30 -4.19
C GLY A 11 7.03 9.21 -5.35
N GLY A 12 5.72 9.27 -5.13
CA GLY A 12 4.69 9.29 -6.19
C GLY A 12 3.93 10.61 -6.22
N THR A 13 3.62 11.13 -7.42
CA THR A 13 2.70 12.28 -7.59
C THR A 13 1.24 11.92 -7.32
N ALA A 14 0.94 10.65 -7.06
CA ALA A 14 -0.41 10.15 -6.85
C ALA A 14 -0.84 10.38 -5.40
N VAL A 15 -1.79 11.31 -5.21
CA VAL A 15 -2.49 11.51 -3.94
C VAL A 15 -3.21 10.21 -3.58
N SER A 16 -2.82 9.58 -2.47
CA SER A 16 -3.44 8.35 -2.01
C SER A 16 -4.92 8.57 -1.70
N VAL A 17 -5.77 7.55 -1.87
CA VAL A 17 -7.21 7.66 -1.55
C VAL A 17 -7.42 8.03 -0.07
N SER A 18 -6.52 7.57 0.80
CA SER A 18 -6.45 7.93 2.22
C SER A 18 -6.10 9.39 2.50
N GLU A 19 -5.32 10.06 1.62
CA GLU A 19 -5.00 11.49 1.76
C GLU A 19 -6.21 12.37 1.48
N ARG A 20 -7.07 11.98 0.52
CA ARG A 20 -8.30 12.71 0.23
C ARG A 20 -9.25 12.79 1.43
N GLN A 21 -9.14 11.88 2.40
CA GLN A 21 -10.02 11.82 3.57
C GLN A 21 -9.40 12.37 4.87
N ARG A 22 -8.11 12.74 4.91
CA ARG A 22 -7.48 13.18 6.16
C ARG A 22 -7.73 14.67 6.48
N LYS A 23 -8.40 14.89 7.63
CA LYS A 23 -8.50 16.13 8.45
C LYS A 23 -7.16 16.83 8.78
N HIS A 24 -6.27 16.03 9.35
CA HIS A 24 -5.01 16.46 9.95
C HIS A 24 -3.95 15.37 9.76
N GLY A 25 -2.70 15.79 9.60
CA GLY A 25 -1.56 14.93 9.25
C GLY A 25 -0.82 15.49 8.04
N VAL A 26 0.50 15.34 8.04
CA VAL A 26 1.37 15.83 6.96
C VAL A 26 0.94 15.18 5.63
N SER A 27 0.48 16.00 4.68
CA SER A 27 0.32 15.66 3.24
C SER A 27 1.62 15.03 2.73
N PRO A 28 1.63 14.11 1.72
CA PRO A 28 2.84 13.39 1.32
C PRO A 28 3.76 14.29 0.49
N LYS A 29 4.21 15.40 1.07
CA LYS A 29 5.61 15.73 0.91
C LYS A 29 6.38 14.53 1.47
N ASP A 30 7.40 14.13 0.75
CA ASP A 30 8.26 13.04 1.15
C ASP A 30 8.57 13.11 2.66
N ALA A 31 8.41 11.99 3.34
CA ALA A 31 8.63 11.86 4.76
C ALA A 31 9.55 10.69 5.05
N LEU A 32 10.40 10.85 6.04
CA LEU A 32 11.31 9.82 6.51
C LEU A 32 11.10 9.66 8.02
N PHE A 33 10.97 8.41 8.47
CA PHE A 33 10.77 8.06 9.87
C PHE A 33 11.83 7.07 10.33
N ASP A 34 12.40 7.27 11.53
CA ASP A 34 13.24 6.27 12.19
C ASP A 34 12.33 5.27 12.91
N MET A 35 12.17 4.08 12.36
CA MET A 35 11.28 3.03 12.88
C MET A 35 11.77 2.41 14.20
N LEU A 36 13.03 2.62 14.59
CA LEU A 36 13.55 2.16 15.88
C LEU A 36 13.19 3.15 17.00
N LYS A 37 13.30 4.45 16.72
CA LYS A 37 13.01 5.51 17.69
C LYS A 37 11.54 5.94 17.69
N ASP A 38 10.89 5.83 16.54
CA ASP A 38 9.51 6.23 16.32
C ASP A 38 8.75 5.17 15.49
N PRO A 39 8.40 4.02 16.11
CA PRO A 39 7.57 3.00 15.46
C PRO A 39 6.21 3.52 15.01
N GLY A 40 5.72 4.59 15.67
CA GLY A 40 4.44 5.22 15.41
C GLY A 40 4.42 6.17 14.21
N GLN A 41 5.57 6.46 13.58
CA GLN A 41 5.69 7.39 12.45
C GLN A 41 5.05 8.77 12.75
N ARG A 42 5.38 9.34 13.91
CA ARG A 42 4.91 10.63 14.38
C ARG A 42 5.82 11.79 13.97
N THR A 43 7.12 11.56 13.89
CA THR A 43 8.12 12.62 13.68
C THR A 43 8.79 12.45 12.32
N ASN A 44 8.55 13.39 11.41
CA ASN A 44 9.26 13.43 10.14
C ASN A 44 10.69 13.95 10.35
N ILE A 45 11.68 13.15 9.96
CA ILE A 45 13.11 13.46 10.08
C ILE A 45 13.79 13.61 8.71
N ILE A 46 13.01 13.87 7.65
CA ILE A 46 13.55 13.99 6.29
C ILE A 46 14.61 15.08 6.16
N ASP A 47 14.41 16.23 6.80
CA ASP A 47 15.35 17.36 6.75
C ASP A 47 16.65 17.06 7.52
N GLN A 48 16.64 16.06 8.41
CA GLN A 48 17.81 15.62 9.18
C GLN A 48 18.64 14.59 8.42
N HIS A 49 18.05 13.87 7.47
CA HIS A 49 18.69 12.82 6.68
C HIS A 49 18.31 12.92 5.18
N PRO A 50 18.62 14.06 4.52
CA PRO A 50 18.25 14.27 3.13
C PRO A 50 18.91 13.23 2.20
N GLU A 51 20.14 12.79 2.48
CA GLU A 51 20.82 11.79 1.64
C GLU A 51 20.14 10.42 1.66
N VAL A 52 19.51 10.05 2.79
CA VAL A 52 18.77 8.80 2.92
C VAL A 52 17.47 8.89 2.12
N ALA A 53 16.78 10.02 2.22
CA ALA A 53 15.55 10.28 1.48
C ALA A 53 15.79 10.28 -0.03
N GLU A 54 16.87 10.89 -0.51
CA GLU A 54 17.23 10.88 -1.93
C GLU A 54 17.53 9.47 -2.46
N LYS A 55 18.30 8.67 -1.71
CA LYS A 55 18.58 7.27 -2.09
C LYS A 55 17.30 6.44 -2.19
N MET A 56 16.40 6.59 -1.23
CA MET A 56 15.11 5.88 -1.22
C MET A 56 14.21 6.36 -2.37
N ARG A 57 14.17 7.66 -2.66
CA ARG A 57 13.45 8.24 -3.79
C ARG A 57 13.99 7.72 -5.13
N ALA A 58 15.31 7.65 -5.29
CA ALA A 58 15.94 7.10 -6.50
C ALA A 58 15.59 5.62 -6.71
N ALA A 59 15.65 4.81 -5.65
CA ALA A 59 15.26 3.40 -5.70
C ALA A 59 13.78 3.22 -6.05
N TYR A 60 12.89 4.01 -5.44
CA TYR A 60 11.46 4.03 -5.76
C TYR A 60 11.21 4.36 -7.22
N ASN A 61 11.83 5.44 -7.73
CA ASN A 61 11.69 5.87 -9.12
C ASN A 61 12.16 4.81 -10.12
N LYS A 62 13.28 4.14 -9.82
CA LYS A 62 13.78 3.03 -10.64
C LYS A 62 12.79 1.87 -10.66
N PHE A 63 12.33 1.42 -9.49
CA PHE A 63 11.35 0.34 -9.37
C PHE A 63 10.06 0.65 -10.16
N TRP A 64 9.49 1.84 -10.01
CA TRP A 64 8.26 2.19 -10.71
C TRP A 64 8.44 2.31 -12.23
N LYS A 65 9.59 2.78 -12.72
CA LYS A 65 9.89 2.78 -14.16
C LYS A 65 9.93 1.36 -14.74
N GLU A 66 10.47 0.41 -13.99
CA GLU A 66 10.57 -1.00 -14.39
C GLU A 66 9.25 -1.76 -14.22
N ALA A 67 8.48 -1.45 -13.17
CA ALA A 67 7.24 -2.15 -12.83
C ALA A 67 6.05 -1.71 -13.69
N ARG A 68 5.92 -0.42 -14.03
CA ARG A 68 4.75 0.09 -14.78
C ARG A 68 4.48 -0.64 -16.09
N PRO A 69 5.49 -0.93 -16.96
CA PRO A 69 5.26 -1.69 -18.18
C PRO A 69 4.72 -3.10 -17.96
N LEU A 70 4.93 -3.68 -16.77
CA LEU A 70 4.46 -5.03 -16.41
C LEU A 70 3.04 -5.03 -15.84
N MET A 71 2.43 -3.86 -15.61
CA MET A 71 1.07 -3.72 -15.09
C MET A 71 0.01 -3.89 -16.20
N VAL A 72 -0.03 -5.07 -16.81
CA VAL A 72 -0.88 -5.42 -17.97
C VAL A 72 -2.39 -5.28 -17.74
N ASN A 73 -2.82 -5.18 -16.47
CA ASN A 73 -4.23 -5.08 -16.11
C ASN A 73 -4.76 -3.63 -16.10
N GLU A 74 -3.92 -2.60 -16.24
CA GLU A 74 -4.37 -1.19 -16.19
C GLU A 74 -5.30 -0.82 -17.34
N SER A 75 -5.08 -1.40 -18.53
CA SER A 75 -5.90 -1.18 -19.73
C SER A 75 -6.79 -2.37 -20.08
N ALA A 76 -6.72 -3.45 -19.30
CA ALA A 76 -7.52 -4.64 -19.55
C ALA A 76 -9.01 -4.30 -19.33
N PRO A 77 -9.89 -4.69 -20.26
CA PRO A 77 -11.32 -4.47 -20.08
C PRO A 77 -11.80 -5.26 -18.87
N MET A 78 -12.69 -4.64 -18.09
CA MET A 78 -13.37 -5.35 -17.01
C MET A 78 -14.09 -6.57 -17.59
N SER A 79 -13.96 -7.71 -16.90
CA SER A 79 -14.71 -8.91 -17.27
C SER A 79 -16.21 -8.61 -17.28
N LYS A 80 -16.90 -8.94 -18.38
CA LYS A 80 -18.35 -8.80 -18.52
C LYS A 80 -19.07 -9.58 -17.41
N THR A 81 -18.52 -10.73 -17.06
CA THR A 81 -19.00 -11.57 -15.97
C THR A 81 -18.25 -11.20 -14.70
N ARG A 82 -18.95 -11.03 -13.58
CA ARG A 82 -18.35 -10.80 -12.25
C ARG A 82 -18.29 -12.15 -11.52
N PRO A 83 -17.29 -13.01 -11.77
CA PRO A 83 -17.32 -14.42 -11.36
C PRO A 83 -17.54 -14.60 -9.85
N PHE A 84 -16.91 -13.78 -9.02
CA PHE A 84 -17.12 -13.83 -7.57
C PHE A 84 -18.57 -13.55 -7.14
N HIS A 85 -19.32 -12.75 -7.90
CA HIS A 85 -20.74 -12.51 -7.61
C HIS A 85 -21.60 -13.70 -8.02
N VAL A 86 -21.26 -14.32 -9.16
CA VAL A 86 -21.91 -15.55 -9.62
C VAL A 86 -21.67 -16.68 -8.62
N TRP A 87 -20.41 -16.94 -8.28
CA TRP A 87 -20.04 -17.96 -7.30
C TRP A 87 -20.63 -17.70 -5.93
N TYR A 88 -20.68 -16.45 -5.48
CA TYR A 88 -21.37 -16.11 -4.25
C TYR A 88 -22.86 -16.47 -4.31
N ALA A 89 -23.56 -16.11 -5.39
CA ALA A 89 -24.96 -16.44 -5.56
C ALA A 89 -25.20 -17.96 -5.64
N GLU A 90 -24.33 -18.70 -6.32
CA GLU A 90 -24.37 -20.17 -6.38
C GLU A 90 -24.12 -20.81 -5.00
N GLN A 91 -23.11 -20.33 -4.27
CA GLN A 91 -22.82 -20.77 -2.91
C GLN A 91 -24.02 -20.54 -1.99
N MET A 92 -24.62 -19.35 -2.04
CA MET A 92 -25.80 -19.00 -1.24
C MET A 92 -27.02 -19.86 -1.58
N LYS A 93 -27.19 -20.27 -2.85
CA LYS A 93 -28.27 -21.17 -3.28
C LYS A 93 -28.07 -22.61 -2.85
N ASN A 94 -26.83 -23.09 -2.79
CA ASN A 94 -26.54 -24.50 -2.54
C ASN A 94 -26.40 -24.81 -1.05
N SER A 95 -25.39 -24.24 -0.40
CA SER A 95 -25.00 -24.61 0.98
C SER A 95 -24.87 -23.42 1.93
N GLY A 96 -24.98 -22.18 1.41
CA GLY A 96 -24.77 -20.96 2.18
C GLY A 96 -23.31 -20.74 2.55
N ILE A 97 -23.06 -19.75 3.42
CA ILE A 97 -21.75 -19.51 4.00
C ILE A 97 -21.69 -20.24 5.35
N PRO A 98 -20.81 -21.24 5.52
CA PRO A 98 -20.72 -21.96 6.78
C PRO A 98 -20.22 -21.03 7.89
N GLN A 99 -20.74 -21.23 9.11
CA GLN A 99 -20.22 -20.54 10.28
C GLN A 99 -18.78 -20.96 10.53
N TRP A 100 -17.90 -19.97 10.73
CA TRP A 100 -16.49 -20.21 11.01
C TRP A 100 -16.34 -21.00 12.31
N LYS A 101 -15.56 -22.09 12.27
CA LYS A 101 -15.18 -22.88 13.44
C LYS A 101 -13.67 -22.76 13.63
N ALA A 102 -13.26 -22.17 14.74
CA ALA A 102 -11.85 -22.01 15.06
C ALA A 102 -11.17 -23.40 15.22
N PRO A 103 -10.01 -23.64 14.61
CA PRO A 103 -9.26 -24.88 14.80
C PRO A 103 -8.70 -24.96 16.23
N LYS A 104 -8.54 -26.19 16.74
CA LYS A 104 -7.88 -26.44 18.01
C LYS A 104 -6.37 -26.31 17.80
N LEU A 105 -5.71 -25.49 18.62
CA LEU A 105 -4.26 -25.25 18.61
C LEU A 105 -3.50 -26.47 19.15
#